data_AF-A0A935T830-F1
#
_entry.id   AF-A0A935T830-F1
#
_cell.length_a   1.000
_cell.length_b   1.000
_cell.length_c   1.000
_cell.angle_alpha   90.00
_cell.angle_beta   90.00
_cell.angle_gamma   90.00
#
_symmetry.space_group_name_H-M   'P 1'
#
loop_
_entity.id
_entity.type
_entity.pdbx_description
1 polymer ?
#
loop_
_entity_poly.entity_id
_entity_poly.type
_entity_poly.pdbx_seq_one_letter_code
_entity_poly.pdbx_strand_id
1 'polypeptide(L)'
;MSALERRLTKLEDAFLTPPVQAFCLLAEPPTDAATAAWDEHRQKVEEAKDRGDFVAIVSPVRQGDRPLYDKDVAYFASEFEARLVEASMLPSARGNDSLLADAMKDAMGSVVGPAPRDKAGKDRA
;
A
#
# COMPACT_ATOMS: atom_id res chain seq x y z
N MET A 1 3.08 -38.90 -17.79
CA MET A 1 2.56 -37.57 -17.43
C MET A 1 1.74 -36.98 -18.55
N SER A 2 0.43 -36.92 -18.34
CA SER A 2 -0.55 -36.34 -19.26
C SER A 2 -0.40 -34.82 -19.34
N ALA A 3 -0.96 -34.21 -20.39
CA ALA A 3 -0.99 -32.76 -20.54
C ALA A 3 -1.79 -32.07 -19.42
N LEU A 4 -2.75 -32.77 -18.83
CA LEU A 4 -3.58 -32.31 -17.73
C LEU A 4 -2.80 -32.26 -16.41
N GLU A 5 -2.00 -33.27 -16.12
CA GLU A 5 -1.12 -33.31 -14.95
C GLU A 5 -0.08 -32.17 -15.00
N ARG A 6 0.55 -31.93 -16.17
CA ARG A 6 1.49 -30.81 -16.32
C ARG A 6 0.84 -29.44 -16.14
N ARG A 7 -0.44 -29.30 -16.49
CA ARG A 7 -1.22 -28.07 -16.29
C ARG A 7 -1.62 -27.91 -14.82
N LEU A 8 -1.95 -29.00 -14.14
CA LEU A 8 -2.25 -29.01 -12.72
C LEU A 8 -1.02 -28.63 -11.90
N THR A 9 0.14 -29.23 -12.17
CA THR A 9 1.40 -28.91 -11.47
C THR A 9 1.85 -27.47 -11.72
N LYS A 10 1.65 -26.92 -12.93
CA LYS A 10 1.91 -25.49 -13.20
C LYS A 10 0.96 -24.54 -12.44
N LEU A 11 -0.29 -24.97 -12.24
CA LEU A 11 -1.26 -24.23 -11.45
C LEU A 11 -0.91 -24.31 -9.96
N GLU A 12 -0.57 -25.49 -9.46
CA GLU A 12 -0.11 -25.71 -8.09
C GLU A 12 1.18 -24.91 -7.79
N ASP A 13 2.16 -24.90 -8.69
CA ASP A 13 3.38 -24.07 -8.58
C ASP A 13 3.06 -22.56 -8.57
N ALA A 14 2.09 -22.11 -9.36
CA ALA A 14 1.66 -20.71 -9.39
C ALA A 14 0.85 -20.31 -8.14
N PHE A 15 0.18 -21.27 -7.49
CA PHE A 15 -0.54 -21.09 -6.23
C PHE A 15 0.37 -21.23 -4.99
N LEU A 16 1.56 -21.82 -5.12
CA LEU A 16 2.47 -22.06 -3.99
C LEU A 16 3.30 -20.85 -3.57
N THR A 17 3.49 -19.85 -4.44
CA THR A 17 4.15 -18.60 -4.00
C THR A 17 3.88 -17.46 -4.98
N PRO A 18 2.97 -16.52 -4.66
CA PRO A 18 3.31 -15.15 -4.92
C PRO A 18 4.57 -14.87 -4.09
N PRO A 19 5.70 -14.41 -4.65
CA PRO A 19 6.67 -13.75 -3.80
C PRO A 19 5.92 -12.57 -3.20
N VAL A 20 5.55 -12.69 -1.92
CA VAL A 20 5.14 -11.54 -1.12
C VAL A 20 6.40 -10.70 -1.07
N GLN A 21 6.54 -9.80 -2.04
CA GLN A 21 7.59 -8.81 -2.02
C GLN A 21 7.42 -8.08 -0.70
N ALA A 22 8.40 -8.20 0.20
CA ALA A 22 8.27 -7.59 1.51
C ALA A 22 8.16 -6.08 1.33
N PHE A 23 7.27 -5.46 2.12
CA PHE A 23 7.01 -4.03 2.03
C PHE A 23 7.85 -3.31 3.08
N CYS A 24 8.72 -2.39 2.65
CA CYS A 24 9.57 -1.61 3.53
C CYS A 24 9.08 -0.15 3.55
N LEU A 25 8.44 0.25 4.66
CA LEU A 25 7.99 1.62 4.87
C LEU A 25 9.10 2.44 5.55
N LEU A 26 9.55 3.51 4.89
CA LEU A 26 10.56 4.44 5.41
C LEU A 26 10.00 5.86 5.43
N ALA A 27 10.22 6.58 6.52
CA ALA A 27 9.95 8.02 6.56
C ALA A 27 11.17 8.77 6.01
N GLU A 28 10.93 9.74 5.15
CA GLU A 28 11.98 10.65 4.72
C GLU A 28 12.38 11.58 5.88
N PRO A 29 13.69 11.79 6.11
CA PRO A 29 14.16 12.79 7.05
C PRO A 29 13.61 14.18 6.68
N PRO A 30 13.38 15.07 7.67
CA PRO A 30 13.01 16.44 7.37
C PRO A 30 14.14 17.16 6.62
N THR A 31 13.80 18.19 5.84
CA THR A 31 14.77 18.89 4.96
C THR A 31 15.94 19.51 5.73
N ASP A 32 15.74 19.86 7.00
CA ASP A 32 16.75 20.41 7.91
C ASP A 32 17.52 19.34 8.70
N ALA A 33 17.29 18.05 8.45
CA ALA A 33 18.00 16.97 9.10
C ALA A 33 19.51 16.99 8.78
N ALA A 34 20.30 16.49 9.74
CA ALA A 34 21.73 16.33 9.56
C ALA A 34 22.06 15.37 8.40
N THR A 35 23.19 15.60 7.73
CA THR A 35 23.66 14.77 6.61
C THR A 35 23.72 13.28 6.97
N ALA A 36 24.11 12.95 8.20
CA ALA A 36 24.14 11.58 8.70
C ALA A 36 22.76 10.89 8.67
N ALA A 37 21.68 11.62 8.95
CA ALA A 37 20.32 11.08 8.88
C ALA A 37 19.88 10.81 7.43
N TRP A 38 20.32 11.65 6.49
CA TRP A 38 20.10 11.44 5.06
C TRP A 38 20.90 10.26 4.52
N ASP A 39 22.15 10.09 4.97
CA ASP A 39 22.99 8.95 4.58
C ASP A 39 22.44 7.64 5.16
N GLU A 40 21.97 7.63 6.42
CA GLU A 40 21.30 6.47 7.01
C GLU A 40 20.00 6.12 6.28
N HIS A 41 19.18 7.12 5.92
CA HIS A 41 17.98 6.89 5.13
C HIS A 41 18.31 6.28 3.76
N ARG A 42 19.31 6.82 3.05
CA ARG A 42 19.76 6.28 1.77
C ARG A 42 20.26 4.85 1.91
N GLN A 43 21.02 4.55 2.97
CA GLN A 43 21.49 3.20 3.24
C GLN A 43 20.32 2.23 3.45
N LYS A 44 19.31 2.60 4.23
CA LYS A 44 18.11 1.76 4.44
C LYS A 44 17.32 1.51 3.16
N VAL A 45 17.24 2.50 2.28
CA VAL A 45 16.60 2.35 0.95
C VAL A 45 17.36 1.32 0.11
N GLU A 46 18.68 1.43 0.02
CA GLU A 46 19.49 0.50 -0.77
C GLU A 46 19.50 -0.91 -0.15
N GLU A 47 19.57 -1.04 1.18
CA GLU A 47 19.43 -2.33 1.86
C GLU A 47 18.08 -3.00 1.58
N ALA A 48 17.00 -2.22 1.52
CA ALA A 48 15.68 -2.74 1.19
C ALA A 48 15.60 -3.18 -0.29
N LYS A 49 16.19 -2.40 -1.21
CA LYS A 49 16.31 -2.78 -2.62
C LYS A 49 17.13 -4.05 -2.82
N ASP A 50 18.25 -4.19 -2.11
CA ASP A 50 19.12 -5.38 -2.17
C ASP A 50 18.40 -6.64 -1.66
N ARG A 51 17.48 -6.50 -0.70
CA ARG A 51 16.58 -7.58 -0.27
C ARG A 51 15.48 -7.90 -1.31
N GLY A 52 15.27 -7.02 -2.29
CA GLY A 52 14.18 -7.09 -3.25
C GLY A 52 12.86 -6.57 -2.71
N ASP A 53 12.87 -5.81 -1.61
CA ASP A 53 11.67 -5.26 -0.98
C ASP A 53 11.06 -4.15 -1.85
N PHE A 54 9.75 -3.99 -1.77
CA PHE A 54 9.09 -2.80 -2.28
C PHE A 54 9.31 -1.66 -1.29
N VAL A 55 9.99 -0.60 -1.72
CA VAL A 55 10.34 0.52 -0.83
C VAL A 55 9.30 1.62 -0.94
N ALA A 56 8.58 1.85 0.15
CA ALA A 56 7.61 2.92 0.28
C ALA A 56 8.20 4.06 1.13
N ILE A 57 8.39 5.23 0.54
CA ILE A 57 8.95 6.40 1.21
C ILE A 57 7.85 7.41 1.50
N VAL A 58 7.61 7.71 2.77
CA VAL A 58 6.67 8.78 3.16
C VAL A 58 7.42 10.11 3.14
N SER A 59 6.98 10.99 2.24
CA SER A 59 7.55 12.32 2.07
C SER A 59 6.54 13.40 2.48
N PRO A 60 6.95 14.37 3.30
CA PRO A 60 6.13 15.55 3.55
C PRO A 60 6.09 16.53 2.35
N VAL A 61 6.93 16.32 1.34
CA VAL A 61 7.02 17.17 0.14
C VAL A 61 6.08 16.66 -0.95
N ARG A 62 5.34 17.57 -1.61
CA ARG A 62 4.42 17.21 -2.70
C ARG A 62 5.16 16.48 -3.82
N GLN A 63 4.64 15.31 -4.19
CA GLN A 63 5.20 14.43 -5.23
C GLN A 63 5.41 15.10 -6.60
N GLY A 64 4.68 16.19 -6.91
CA GLY A 64 4.73 16.86 -8.20
C GLY A 64 6.07 17.50 -8.57
N ASP A 65 6.95 17.75 -7.59
CA ASP A 65 8.28 18.34 -7.82
C ASP A 65 9.41 17.30 -7.90
N ARG A 66 9.10 16.00 -7.76
CA ARG A 66 10.13 14.96 -7.69
C ARG A 66 10.25 14.21 -9.02
N PRO A 67 11.48 13.99 -9.51
CA PRO A 67 11.69 13.19 -10.69
C PRO A 67 11.21 11.75 -10.44
N LEU A 68 10.41 11.26 -11.39
CA LEU A 68 9.83 9.92 -11.41
C LEU A 68 10.98 8.90 -11.51
N TYR A 69 11.50 8.41 -10.37
CA TYR A 69 12.60 7.45 -10.33
C TYR A 69 12.16 6.09 -9.79
N ASP A 70 12.81 5.07 -10.35
CA ASP A 70 12.82 3.62 -10.08
C ASP A 70 11.51 2.90 -9.80
N LYS A 71 11.32 1.78 -10.50
CA LYS A 71 10.13 0.90 -10.39
C LYS A 71 9.95 0.30 -8.99
N ASP A 72 11.00 0.32 -8.18
CA ASP A 72 11.09 -0.36 -6.89
C ASP A 72 10.94 0.60 -5.69
N VAL A 73 10.80 1.91 -5.94
CA VAL A 73 10.61 2.94 -4.91
C VAL A 73 9.36 3.77 -5.21
N ALA A 74 8.41 3.79 -4.27
CA ALA A 74 7.23 4.64 -4.35
C ALA A 74 7.23 5.66 -3.22
N TYR A 75 7.01 6.93 -3.57
CA TYR A 75 6.81 7.99 -2.59
C TYR A 75 5.32 8.13 -2.25
N PHE A 76 4.99 8.45 -1.01
CA PHE A 76 3.63 8.67 -0.53
C PHE A 76 3.54 9.96 0.26
N ALA A 77 2.41 10.66 0.17
CA ALA A 77 2.20 11.90 0.92
C ALA A 77 1.92 11.64 2.42
N SER A 78 1.52 10.42 2.76
CA SER A 78 1.25 10.00 4.13
C SER A 78 1.53 8.52 4.34
N GLU A 79 1.79 8.13 5.58
CA GLU A 79 1.84 6.72 5.97
C GLU A 79 0.52 6.00 5.66
N PHE A 80 -0.61 6.69 5.77
CA PHE A 80 -1.93 6.12 5.46
C PHE A 80 -2.00 5.61 4.02
N GLU A 81 -1.61 6.42 3.04
CA GLU A 81 -1.58 6.01 1.63
C GLU A 81 -0.63 4.83 1.39
N ALA A 82 0.55 4.86 2.03
CA ALA A 82 1.51 3.77 1.93
C ALA A 82 0.95 2.45 2.49
N ARG A 83 0.25 2.50 3.62
CA ARG A 83 -0.41 1.33 4.24
C ARG A 83 -1.55 0.77 3.39
N LEU A 84 -2.25 1.59 2.61
CA LEU A 84 -3.25 1.09 1.65
C LEU A 84 -2.59 0.28 0.52
N VAL A 85 -1.43 0.73 0.03
CA VAL A 85 -0.67 -0.01 -0.98
C VAL A 85 -0.14 -1.31 -0.39
N GLU A 86 0.44 -1.29 0.81
CA GLU A 86 0.85 -2.50 1.53
C GLU A 86 -0.31 -3.50 1.64
N ALA A 87 -1.48 -3.06 2.10
CA ALA A 87 -2.67 -3.90 2.21
C ALA A 87 -3.15 -4.44 0.84
N SER A 88 -2.90 -3.73 -0.26
CA SER A 88 -3.23 -4.20 -1.60
C SER A 88 -2.30 -5.32 -2.10
N MET A 89 -1.06 -5.35 -1.59
CA MET A 89 -0.05 -6.36 -1.94
C MET A 89 -0.13 -7.59 -1.04
N LEU A 90 -0.73 -7.47 0.14
CA LEU A 90 -0.92 -8.58 1.06
C LEU A 90 -2.10 -9.46 0.65
N PRO A 91 -1.98 -10.79 0.80
CA PRO A 91 -3.07 -11.70 0.48
C PRO A 91 -4.27 -11.48 1.41
N SER A 92 -5.47 -11.64 0.86
CA SER A 92 -6.71 -11.67 1.63
C SER A 92 -6.72 -12.86 2.61
N ALA A 93 -7.31 -12.64 3.78
CA ALA A 93 -7.62 -13.72 4.73
C ALA A 93 -8.93 -14.44 4.38
N ARG A 94 -9.74 -13.88 3.47
CA ARG A 94 -11.11 -14.32 3.13
C ARG A 94 -11.25 -14.90 1.72
N GLY A 95 -10.18 -14.96 0.94
CA GLY A 95 -10.22 -15.53 -0.41
C GLY A 95 -9.07 -15.07 -1.28
N ASN A 96 -9.32 -15.02 -2.60
CA ASN A 96 -8.30 -14.74 -3.62
C ASN A 96 -8.11 -13.25 -3.93
N ASP A 97 -8.62 -12.36 -3.06
CA ASP A 97 -8.46 -10.91 -3.17
C ASP A 97 -7.21 -10.45 -2.37
N SER A 98 -7.12 -9.15 -2.06
CA SER A 98 -6.11 -8.57 -1.19
C SER A 98 -6.63 -8.25 0.21
N LEU A 99 -5.72 -8.05 1.17
CA LEU A 99 -6.04 -7.59 2.53
C LEU A 99 -6.81 -6.25 2.51
N LEU A 100 -6.52 -5.37 1.54
CA LEU A 100 -7.27 -4.13 1.34
C LEU A 100 -8.74 -4.41 1.02
N ALA A 101 -9.04 -5.41 0.18
CA ALA A 101 -10.42 -5.77 -0.14
C ALA A 101 -11.18 -6.27 1.10
N ASP A 102 -10.50 -6.99 1.98
CA ASP A 102 -11.08 -7.43 3.27
C ASP A 102 -11.34 -6.24 4.19
N ALA A 103 -10.37 -5.33 4.33
CA ALA A 103 -10.51 -4.12 5.14
C ALA A 103 -11.67 -3.22 4.64
N MET A 104 -11.84 -3.09 3.33
CA MET A 104 -12.98 -2.36 2.75
C MET A 104 -14.30 -3.06 3.03
N LYS A 105 -14.36 -4.40 2.91
CA LYS A 105 -15.56 -5.19 3.26
C LYS A 105 -15.94 -5.03 4.73
N ASP A 106 -14.96 -4.95 5.63
CA ASP A 106 -15.18 -4.70 7.06
C ASP A 106 -15.65 -3.27 7.34
N ALA A 107 -15.06 -2.28 6.69
CA ALA A 107 -15.44 -0.88 6.83
C ALA A 107 -16.84 -0.58 6.27
N MET A 108 -17.27 -1.30 5.22
CA MET A 108 -18.59 -1.15 4.62
C MET A 108 -19.76 -1.50 5.57
N GLY A 109 -19.49 -2.10 6.73
CA GLY A 109 -20.50 -2.33 7.77
C GLY A 109 -20.92 -1.06 8.54
N SER A 110 -20.24 0.08 8.38
CA SER A 110 -20.55 1.31 9.14
C SER A 110 -20.20 2.59 8.38
N VAL A 111 -20.81 2.79 7.21
CA VAL A 111 -20.76 4.10 6.52
C VAL A 111 -21.86 5.01 7.09
N VAL A 112 -21.51 5.88 8.03
CA VAL A 112 -22.36 7.02 8.41
C VAL A 112 -22.22 8.09 7.33
N GLY A 113 -23.12 8.07 6.35
CA GLY A 113 -23.24 9.14 5.35
C GLY A 113 -23.93 10.40 5.94
N PRO A 114 -23.71 11.59 5.37
CA PRO A 114 -24.43 12.79 5.79
C PRO A 114 -25.93 12.58 5.60
N ALA A 115 -26.70 12.63 6.70
CA ALA A 115 -28.15 12.59 6.65
C ALA A 115 -28.67 13.88 5.98
N PRO A 116 -29.57 13.79 4.99
CA PRO A 116 -30.24 14.98 4.48
C PRO A 116 -30.99 15.65 5.63
N ARG A 117 -30.71 16.94 5.83
CA ARG A 117 -31.41 17.76 6.82
C ARG A 117 -32.85 17.92 6.37
N ASP A 118 -33.79 17.26 7.06
CA ASP A 118 -35.22 17.46 6.82
C ASP A 118 -35.55 18.94 6.94
N LYS A 119 -35.91 19.57 5.82
CA LYS A 119 -36.49 20.91 5.80
C LYS A 119 -37.94 20.83 6.29
N ALA A 120 -38.14 20.56 7.57
CA ALA A 120 -39.42 20.74 8.24
C ALA A 120 -39.41 22.09 8.98
N GLY A 121 -39.39 23.18 8.20
CA GLY A 121 -39.70 24.53 8.66
C GLY A 121 -40.94 25.01 7.95
N LYS A 122 -42.09 24.38 8.24
CA LYS A 122 -43.41 24.82 7.75
C LYS A 122 -44.04 25.72 8.82
N ASP A 123 -44.13 26.99 8.48
CA ASP A 123 -45.14 27.99 8.86
C ASP A 123 -45.74 27.90 10.26
N ARG A 124 -45.26 28.77 11.16
CA ARG A 124 -46.10 29.42 12.19
C ARG A 124 -45.59 30.84 12.46
N ALA A 125 -46.19 31.80 11.79
CA ALA A 125 -46.58 33.11 12.32
C ALA A 125 -47.55 33.76 11.32
#